data_AF-A0A946D3H9-F1
#
_entry.id   AF-A0A946D3H9-F1
#
_cell.length_a   1.000
_cell.length_b   1.000
_cell.length_c   1.000
_cell.angle_alpha   90.00
_cell.angle_beta   90.00
_cell.angle_gamma   90.00
#
_symmetry.space_group_name_H-M   'P 1'
#
loop_
_entity.id
_entity.type
_entity.pdbx_description
1 polymer ?
#
loop_
_entity_poly.entity_id
_entity_poly.type
_entity_poly.pdbx_seq_one_letter_code
_entity_poly.pdbx_strand_id
1 'polypeptide(L)'
;MTGEDLAGGVPHGQILSDLIEAVNAGDEAAMVPARQAIRAKLGAAAFVDACATIASFSAVVKIADGAGIPLEDYKEEASRELRDELSINAFQT
;
A
#
# COMPACT_ATOMS: atom_id res chain seq x y z
N MET A 1 -27.99 -2.60 -5.85
CA MET A 1 -26.59 -2.15 -5.72
C MET A 1 -25.80 -2.87 -6.78
N THR A 2 -25.60 -2.21 -7.93
CA THR A 2 -24.92 -2.78 -9.09
C THR A 2 -23.43 -2.87 -8.79
N GLY A 3 -22.82 -4.05 -9.01
CA GLY A 3 -21.41 -4.33 -8.72
C GLY A 3 -20.48 -3.61 -9.68
N GLU A 4 -20.35 -2.29 -9.52
CA GLU A 4 -19.27 -1.51 -10.14
C GLU A 4 -18.00 -1.65 -9.29
N ASP A 5 -17.08 -2.46 -9.80
CA ASP A 5 -15.63 -2.36 -9.62
C ASP A 5 -15.11 -2.27 -8.17
N LEU A 6 -15.45 -3.28 -7.37
CA LEU A 6 -14.93 -3.47 -6.02
C LEU A 6 -13.64 -4.29 -6.07
N ALA A 7 -12.48 -3.65 -6.26
CA ALA A 7 -11.23 -4.31 -5.89
C ALA A 7 -11.28 -4.59 -4.37
N GLY A 8 -11.35 -5.86 -3.98
CA GLY A 8 -11.38 -6.29 -2.58
C GLY A 8 -12.60 -5.81 -1.77
N GLY A 9 -13.74 -5.49 -2.42
CA GLY A 9 -14.95 -5.05 -1.69
C GLY A 9 -15.01 -3.55 -1.37
N VAL A 10 -14.01 -2.76 -1.78
CA VAL A 10 -13.96 -1.32 -1.52
C VAL A 10 -14.55 -0.53 -2.69
N PRO A 11 -15.52 0.39 -2.47
CA PRO A 11 -16.02 1.28 -3.51
C PRO A 11 -14.88 2.02 -4.20
N HIS A 12 -14.86 1.97 -5.53
CA HIS A 12 -13.78 2.57 -6.35
C HIS A 12 -12.40 1.99 -6.07
N GLY A 13 -12.34 0.76 -5.55
CA GLY A 13 -11.10 0.11 -5.15
C GLY A 13 -10.08 0.05 -6.28
N GLN A 14 -10.50 -0.23 -7.52
CA GLN A 14 -9.57 -0.30 -8.65
C GLN A 14 -8.90 1.06 -8.92
N ILE A 15 -9.69 2.13 -8.98
CA ILE A 15 -9.17 3.49 -9.22
C ILE A 15 -8.19 3.92 -8.11
N LEU A 16 -8.43 3.51 -6.87
CA LEU A 16 -7.53 3.76 -5.74
C LEU A 16 -6.25 2.92 -5.86
N SER A 17 -6.37 1.63 -6.18
CA SER A 17 -5.25 0.72 -6.41
C SER A 17 -4.34 1.20 -7.54
N ASP A 18 -4.90 1.68 -8.66
CA ASP A 18 -4.12 2.16 -9.80
C ASP A 18 -3.21 3.33 -9.40
N LEU A 19 -3.69 4.26 -8.54
CA LEU A 19 -2.84 5.33 -8.02
C LEU A 19 -1.74 4.77 -7.10
N ILE A 20 -2.08 3.82 -6.23
CA ILE A 20 -1.11 3.20 -5.32
C ILE A 20 -0.01 2.50 -6.11
N GLU A 21 -0.36 1.70 -7.12
CA GLU A 21 0.57 0.98 -7.97
C GLU A 21 1.49 1.93 -8.72
N ALA A 22 0.93 2.97 -9.37
CA ALA A 22 1.72 3.97 -10.09
C ALA A 22 2.70 4.68 -9.14
N VAL A 23 2.25 5.06 -7.93
CA VAL A 23 3.11 5.74 -6.95
C VAL A 23 4.21 4.82 -6.43
N ASN A 24 3.88 3.56 -6.09
CA ASN A 24 4.85 2.60 -5.57
C ASN A 24 5.89 2.18 -6.61
N ALA A 25 5.50 2.09 -7.88
CA ALA A 25 6.40 1.82 -8.99
C ALA A 25 7.28 3.03 -9.39
N GLY A 26 6.94 4.24 -8.90
CA GLY A 26 7.59 5.47 -9.37
C GLY A 26 7.28 5.80 -10.83
N ASP A 27 6.18 5.26 -11.39
CA ASP A 27 5.82 5.44 -12.79
C ASP A 27 5.10 6.78 -13.00
N GLU A 28 5.87 7.81 -13.35
CA GLU A 28 5.34 9.15 -13.60
C GLU A 28 4.27 9.17 -14.72
N ALA A 29 4.41 8.32 -15.74
CA ALA A 29 3.49 8.26 -16.87
C ALA A 29 2.13 7.68 -16.45
N ALA A 30 2.13 6.67 -15.58
CA ALA A 30 0.91 6.10 -15.00
C ALA A 30 0.29 7.00 -13.92
N MET A 31 1.09 7.77 -13.18
CA MET A 31 0.58 8.64 -12.12
C MET A 31 -0.37 9.73 -12.65
N VAL A 32 -0.08 10.35 -13.80
CA VAL A 32 -0.92 11.43 -14.35
C VAL A 32 -2.37 10.98 -14.58
N PRO A 33 -2.66 9.92 -15.36
CA PRO A 33 -4.03 9.45 -15.56
C PRO A 33 -4.69 8.96 -14.27
N ALA A 34 -3.96 8.29 -13.37
CA ALA A 34 -4.50 7.84 -12.08
C ALA A 34 -4.96 9.01 -11.18
N ARG A 35 -4.16 10.09 -11.10
CA ARG A 35 -4.55 11.31 -10.38
C ARG A 35 -5.82 11.93 -10.97
N GLN A 36 -5.96 11.95 -12.29
CA GLN A 36 -7.16 12.49 -12.94
C GLN A 36 -8.39 11.61 -12.70
N ALA A 37 -8.24 10.28 -12.74
CA ALA A 37 -9.33 9.35 -12.49
C ALA A 37 -9.94 9.55 -11.09
N ILE A 38 -9.11 9.65 -10.05
CA ILE A 38 -9.58 9.91 -8.68
C ILE A 38 -10.26 11.28 -8.59
N ARG A 39 -9.64 12.33 -9.13
CA ARG A 39 -10.24 13.68 -9.10
C ARG A 39 -11.59 13.73 -9.81
N ALA A 40 -11.74 13.04 -10.93
CA ALA A 40 -12.97 13.00 -11.70
C ALA A 40 -14.07 12.18 -11.00
N LYS A 41 -13.73 11.04 -10.39
CA LYS A 41 -14.72 10.14 -9.79
C LYS A 41 -15.05 10.47 -8.33
N LEU A 42 -14.07 10.94 -7.57
CA LEU A 42 -14.14 11.10 -6.11
C LEU A 42 -13.93 12.56 -5.64
N GLY A 43 -13.43 13.43 -6.52
CA GLY A 43 -13.21 14.84 -6.21
C GLY A 43 -11.84 15.13 -5.61
N ALA A 44 -11.56 16.43 -5.46
CA ALA A 44 -10.24 16.91 -5.02
C ALA A 44 -9.92 16.57 -3.55
N ALA A 45 -10.92 16.56 -2.65
CA ALA A 45 -10.72 16.21 -1.26
C ALA A 45 -10.28 14.74 -1.11
N ALA A 46 -11.04 13.82 -1.73
CA ALA A 46 -10.70 12.40 -1.73
C ALA A 46 -9.34 12.11 -2.39
N PHE A 47 -8.96 12.89 -3.41
CA PHE A 47 -7.62 12.81 -3.99
C PHE A 47 -6.52 13.15 -2.98
N VAL A 48 -6.68 14.23 -2.21
CA VAL A 48 -5.72 14.61 -1.17
C VAL A 48 -5.66 13.54 -0.08
N ASP A 49 -6.80 13.01 0.36
CA ASP A 49 -6.86 11.96 1.38
C ASP A 49 -6.18 10.66 0.91
N ALA A 50 -6.38 10.26 -0.36
CA ALA A 50 -5.70 9.12 -0.95
C ALA A 50 -4.17 9.31 -0.97
N CYS A 51 -3.70 10.49 -1.41
CA CYS A 51 -2.27 10.81 -1.38
C CYS A 51 -1.69 10.83 0.04
N ALA A 52 -2.39 11.42 1.01
CA ALA A 52 -1.98 11.45 2.41
C ALA A 52 -1.90 10.04 3.01
N THR A 53 -2.84 9.17 2.66
CA THR A 53 -2.86 7.77 3.07
C THR A 53 -1.64 7.03 2.51
N ILE A 54 -1.37 7.14 1.20
CA ILE A 54 -0.19 6.54 0.55
C ILE A 54 1.11 7.02 1.23
N ALA A 55 1.23 8.32 1.47
CA ALA A 55 2.40 8.91 2.12
C ALA A 55 2.58 8.39 3.56
N SER A 56 1.49 8.25 4.31
CA SER A 56 1.52 7.76 5.70
C SER A 56 2.01 6.31 5.77
N PHE A 57 1.46 5.41 4.94
CA PHE A 57 1.89 4.02 4.88
C PHE A 57 3.31 3.86 4.33
N SER A 58 3.77 4.77 3.45
CA SER A 58 5.16 4.80 3.00
C SER A 58 6.13 5.26 4.11
N ALA A 59 5.72 6.23 4.94
CA ALA A 59 6.57 6.82 5.97
C ALA A 59 6.68 5.92 7.21
N VAL A 60 5.55 5.42 7.72
CA VAL A 60 5.52 4.60 8.94
C VAL A 60 6.34 3.33 8.78
N VAL A 61 6.23 2.65 7.63
CA VAL A 61 7.00 1.43 7.34
C VAL A 61 8.50 1.72 7.32
N LYS A 62 8.94 2.78 6.62
CA LYS A 62 10.35 3.17 6.60
C LYS A 62 10.91 3.52 7.97
N ILE A 63 10.11 4.18 8.82
CA ILE A 63 10.51 4.48 10.19
C ILE A 63 10.63 3.20 11.02
N ALA A 64 9.66 2.29 10.89
CA ALA A 64 9.69 1.00 11.59
C ALA A 64 10.92 0.17 11.21
N ASP A 65 11.19 0.07 9.90
CA ASP A 65 12.35 -0.62 9.36
C ASP A 65 13.66 0.03 9.84
N GLY A 66 13.75 1.36 9.78
CA GLY A 66 14.94 2.10 10.20
C GLY A 66 15.20 2.08 11.71
N ALA A 67 14.16 1.95 12.52
CA ALA A 67 14.26 1.85 13.98
C ALA A 67 14.42 0.40 14.48
N GLY A 68 14.26 -0.60 13.60
CA GLY A 68 14.35 -2.01 13.98
C GLY A 68 13.21 -2.47 14.90
N ILE A 69 11.98 -1.99 14.66
CA ILE A 69 10.82 -2.39 15.47
C ILE A 69 10.66 -3.92 15.37
N PRO A 70 10.67 -4.66 16.51
CA PRO A 70 10.53 -6.10 16.48
C PRO A 70 9.10 -6.51 16.09
N LEU A 71 8.98 -7.72 15.53
CA LEU A 71 7.68 -8.36 15.37
C LEU A 71 7.10 -8.70 16.74
N GLU A 72 5.79 -8.59 16.89
CA GLU A 72 5.09 -9.15 18.04
C GLU A 72 5.12 -10.69 17.99
N ASP A 73 5.22 -11.34 19.15
CA ASP A 73 5.41 -12.79 19.29
C ASP A 73 4.50 -13.62 18.37
N TYR A 74 3.21 -13.26 18.30
CA TYR A 74 2.23 -14.00 17.50
C TYR A 74 2.46 -13.86 15.97
N LYS A 75 3.01 -12.72 15.50
CA LYS A 75 3.39 -12.54 14.09
C LYS A 75 4.70 -13.24 13.79
N GLU A 76 5.63 -13.24 14.75
CA GLU A 76 6.88 -13.97 14.63
C GLU A 76 6.63 -15.47 14.46
N GLU A 77 5.73 -16.04 15.28
CA GLU A 77 5.33 -17.44 15.19
C GLU A 77 4.59 -17.74 13.88
N ALA A 78 3.60 -16.93 13.52
CA ALA A 78 2.80 -17.14 12.31
C ALA A 78 3.62 -17.05 11.01
N SER A 79 4.74 -16.33 11.01
CA SER A 79 5.60 -16.18 9.84
C SER A 79 6.87 -17.04 9.88
N ARG A 80 7.06 -17.90 10.91
CA ARG A 80 8.28 -18.69 11.11
C ARG A 80 8.65 -19.52 9.88
N GLU A 81 7.72 -20.35 9.41
CA GLU A 81 7.95 -21.25 8.28
C GLU A 81 8.28 -20.47 6.99
N LEU A 82 7.57 -19.37 6.74
CA LEU A 82 7.81 -18.50 5.59
C LEU A 82 9.21 -17.86 5.64
N ARG A 83 9.64 -17.39 6.82
CA ARG A 83 10.98 -16.81 6.97
C ARG A 83 12.08 -17.85 6.82
N ASP A 84 11.85 -19.08 7.27
CA ASP A 84 12.78 -20.19 7.09
C ASP A 84 12.88 -20.59 5.60
N GLU A 85 11.74 -20.73 4.90
CA GLU A 85 11.71 -21.06 3.47
C GLU A 85 12.43 -20.01 2.61
N LEU A 86 12.21 -18.74 2.91
CA LEU A 86 12.83 -17.61 2.21
C LEU A 86 14.26 -17.30 2.71
N SER A 87 14.79 -18.07 3.67
CA SER A 87 16.11 -17.86 4.30
C SER A 87 16.29 -16.45 4.89
N ILE A 88 15.21 -15.79 5.29
CA ILE A 88 15.23 -14.42 5.84
C ILE A 88 16.00 -14.36 7.16
N ASN A 89 15.93 -15.43 7.96
CA ASN A 89 16.61 -15.51 9.25
C ASN A 89 18.15 -15.43 9.12
N ALA A 90 18.72 -15.67 7.94
CA ALA A 90 20.17 -15.52 7.69
C ALA A 90 20.66 -14.06 7.65
N PHE A 91 19.74 -13.09 7.56
CA PHE A 91 20.05 -11.66 7.49
C PHE A 91 19.86 -10.94 8.83
N GLN A 92 19.44 -11.65 9.89
CA GLN A 92 19.35 -11.10 11.24
C GLN A 92 20.71 -11.26 11.96
N THR A 93 21.24 -10.16 12.50
CA THR A 93 22.43 -10.12 13.37
C THR A 93 22.06 -10.22 14.83
#